data_AF-A0A550H7F3-F1
#
_entry.id   AF-A0A550H7F3-F1
#
_cell.length_a   1.000
_cell.length_b   1.000
_cell.length_c   1.000
_cell.angle_alpha   90.00
_cell.angle_beta   90.00
_cell.angle_gamma   90.00
#
_symmetry.space_group_name_H-M   'P 1'
#
loop_
_entity.id
_entity.type
_entity.pdbx_description
1 polymer ?
#
loop_
_entity_poly.entity_id
_entity_poly.type
_entity_poly.pdbx_seq_one_letter_code
_entity_poly.pdbx_strand_id
1 'polypeptide(L)'
;MTKNRRKEALKGIIKALHDGATVEQMKSQFGDLLASCSPLEIAQIEEELIKEGMPAEEIRALCDVHLAAFQDALKSTHLDLDASHPIWILMEEHNLLLKNAIAVQELTKQLFGFDTLDEAKPQWDSLKKKVSRFRESENHYLREENVLFPYLEKHGITQPPKIMWAEHDEIRAIEKQLYTLIESPNQADHRKFVSQLDNISLALAEKLASHFQKENNILFPSGLRVIAAEEWSQIRQEFNEIGYSFFTPKPFIAETPQPKEPEVSKIMEKLVQFETGTLSHEVLQGIFNTLPVDITFVDKDDKVQFYSESGGRIFVRTKAVIGRT
;
A
#
# COMPACT_ATOMS: atom_id res chain seq x y z
N MET A 1 15.44 19.79 16.11
CA MET A 1 14.94 21.20 16.07
C MET A 1 13.63 21.28 16.85
N THR A 2 13.26 22.43 17.40
CA THR A 2 12.03 22.60 18.20
C THR A 2 10.80 22.87 17.31
N LYS A 3 9.60 22.41 17.72
CA LYS A 3 8.32 22.62 17.00
C LYS A 3 8.07 24.09 16.63
N ASN A 4 8.40 25.03 17.54
CA ASN A 4 8.27 26.46 17.27
C ASN A 4 9.13 26.94 16.08
N ARG A 5 10.34 26.40 15.90
CA ARG A 5 11.23 26.81 14.80
C ARG A 5 10.72 26.32 13.44
N ARG A 6 10.06 25.16 13.42
CA ARG A 6 9.37 24.61 12.23
C ARG A 6 8.13 25.44 11.89
N LYS A 7 7.31 25.79 12.89
CA LYS A 7 6.15 26.68 12.71
C LYS A 7 6.53 28.04 12.12
N GLU A 8 7.58 28.68 12.62
CA GLU A 8 8.05 29.96 12.08
C GLU A 8 8.57 29.84 10.64
N ALA A 9 9.21 28.72 10.30
CA ALA A 9 9.63 28.47 8.92
C ALA A 9 8.42 28.27 7.99
N LEU A 10 7.39 27.52 8.42
CA LEU A 10 6.15 27.33 7.66
C LEU A 10 5.41 28.67 7.44
N LYS A 11 5.34 29.53 8.46
CA LYS A 11 4.85 30.91 8.31
C LYS A 11 5.65 31.71 7.28
N GLY A 12 6.98 31.57 7.31
CA GLY A 12 7.88 32.22 6.36
C GLY A 12 7.62 31.77 4.92
N ILE A 13 7.38 30.47 4.69
CA ILE A 13 7.03 29.90 3.38
C ILE A 13 5.73 30.52 2.88
N ILE A 14 4.67 30.51 3.71
CA ILE A 14 3.36 31.01 3.31
C ILE A 14 3.43 32.49 2.93
N LYS A 15 4.11 33.29 3.75
CA LYS A 15 4.30 34.71 3.47
C LYS A 15 5.05 34.93 2.15
N ALA A 16 6.11 34.17 1.90
CA ALA A 16 6.87 34.27 0.67
C ALA A 16 6.06 33.86 -0.57
N LEU A 17 5.22 32.81 -0.48
CA LEU A 17 4.29 32.44 -1.56
C LEU A 17 3.28 33.56 -1.83
N HIS A 18 2.73 34.19 -0.78
CA HIS A 18 1.83 35.34 -0.91
C HIS A 18 2.52 36.55 -1.58
N ASP A 19 3.80 36.77 -1.26
CA ASP A 19 4.63 37.82 -1.85
C ASP A 19 5.10 37.49 -3.29
N GLY A 20 4.63 36.38 -3.87
CA GLY A 20 4.85 36.00 -5.27
C GLY A 20 6.01 35.02 -5.51
N ALA A 21 6.57 34.42 -4.46
CA ALA A 21 7.56 33.35 -4.61
C ALA A 21 6.92 32.09 -5.22
N THR A 22 7.71 31.33 -5.98
CA THR A 22 7.24 30.10 -6.60
C THR A 22 7.40 28.90 -5.66
N VAL A 23 6.62 27.84 -5.92
CA VAL A 23 6.74 26.55 -5.23
C VAL A 23 8.17 26.01 -5.33
N GLU A 24 8.81 26.08 -6.50
CA GLU A 24 10.22 25.72 -6.68
C GLU A 24 11.18 26.49 -5.78
N GLN A 25 10.99 27.80 -5.61
CA GLN A 25 11.85 28.62 -4.74
C GLN A 25 11.69 28.19 -3.28
N MET A 26 10.45 27.99 -2.83
CA MET A 26 10.17 27.55 -1.47
C MET A 26 10.67 26.13 -1.20
N LYS A 27 10.50 25.22 -2.17
CA LYS A 27 11.05 23.88 -2.12
C LYS A 27 12.58 23.90 -2.03
N SER A 28 13.26 24.72 -2.83
CA SER A 28 14.72 24.83 -2.76
C SER A 28 15.22 25.37 -1.42
N GLN A 29 14.46 26.25 -0.77
CA GLN A 29 14.87 26.92 0.46
C GLN A 29 14.49 26.12 1.73
N PHE A 30 13.38 25.38 1.68
CA PHE A 30 12.80 24.71 2.84
C PHE A 30 12.51 23.22 2.66
N GLY A 31 12.88 22.63 1.52
CA GLY A 31 12.57 21.24 1.16
C GLY A 31 13.00 20.22 2.22
N ASP A 32 14.24 20.30 2.70
CA ASP A 32 14.76 19.41 3.75
C ASP A 32 13.96 19.53 5.05
N LEU A 33 13.52 20.75 5.39
CA LEU A 33 12.73 20.99 6.59
C LEU A 33 11.36 20.34 6.45
N LEU A 34 10.69 20.53 5.32
CA LEU A 34 9.38 19.97 5.02
C LEU A 34 9.42 18.45 4.95
N ALA A 35 10.44 17.89 4.29
CA ALA A 35 10.69 16.45 4.21
C ALA A 35 10.94 15.81 5.59
N SER A 36 11.45 16.58 6.56
CA SER A 36 11.67 16.13 7.94
C SER A 36 10.46 16.26 8.86
N CYS A 37 9.40 16.92 8.42
CA CYS A 37 8.15 17.06 9.18
C CYS A 37 7.24 15.88 8.88
N SER A 38 6.55 15.37 9.90
CA SER A 38 5.49 14.39 9.66
C SER A 38 4.24 15.11 9.13
N PRO A 39 3.41 14.48 8.28
CA PRO A 39 2.19 15.11 7.81
C PRO A 39 1.20 15.47 8.92
N LEU A 40 1.19 14.72 10.04
CA LEU A 40 0.44 15.10 11.24
C LEU A 40 0.97 16.40 11.87
N GLU A 41 2.28 16.59 11.90
CA GLU A 41 2.91 17.82 12.41
C GLU A 41 2.61 19.01 11.50
N ILE A 42 2.59 18.80 10.18
CA ILE A 42 2.18 19.83 9.20
C ILE A 42 0.72 20.21 9.44
N ALA A 43 -0.21 19.24 9.45
CA ALA A 43 -1.63 19.48 9.68
C ALA A 43 -1.91 20.19 11.03
N GLN A 44 -1.19 19.83 12.10
CA GLN A 44 -1.30 20.52 13.39
C GLN A 44 -0.84 21.97 13.30
N ILE A 45 0.26 22.24 12.58
CA ILE A 45 0.76 23.60 12.41
C ILE A 45 -0.21 24.40 11.54
N GLU A 46 -0.77 23.82 10.49
CA GLU A 46 -1.79 24.43 9.64
C GLU A 46 -3.04 24.80 10.45
N GLU A 47 -3.56 23.89 11.28
CA GLU A 47 -4.72 24.18 12.14
C GLU A 47 -4.43 25.32 13.13
N GLU A 48 -3.21 25.36 13.69
CA GLU A 48 -2.76 26.48 14.53
C GLU A 48 -2.72 27.80 13.75
N LEU A 49 -2.29 27.79 12.48
CA LEU A 49 -2.25 28.98 11.62
C LEU A 49 -3.63 29.50 11.25
N ILE A 50 -4.60 28.61 10.97
CA ILE A 50 -6.00 29.01 10.75
C ILE A 50 -6.55 29.70 11.99
N LYS A 51 -6.30 29.13 13.19
CA LYS A 51 -6.72 29.73 14.47
C LYS A 51 -6.08 31.09 14.72
N GLU A 52 -4.88 31.33 14.18
CA GLU A 52 -4.18 32.63 14.22
C GLU A 52 -4.71 33.63 13.17
N GLY A 53 -5.70 33.26 12.36
CA GLY A 53 -6.38 34.13 11.40
C GLY A 53 -5.88 34.04 9.97
N MET A 54 -5.02 33.07 9.65
CA MET A 54 -4.56 32.83 8.29
C MET A 54 -5.69 32.26 7.40
N PRO A 55 -5.91 32.78 6.18
CA PRO A 55 -6.89 32.22 5.26
C PRO A 55 -6.58 30.76 4.89
N ALA A 56 -7.62 29.94 4.74
CA ALA A 56 -7.48 28.54 4.39
C ALA A 56 -6.83 28.34 3.01
N GLU A 57 -7.04 29.28 2.09
CA GLU A 57 -6.45 29.28 0.75
C GLU A 57 -4.92 29.42 0.79
N GLU A 58 -4.37 30.21 1.73
CA GLU A 58 -2.92 30.40 1.88
C GLU A 58 -2.24 29.15 2.43
N ILE A 59 -2.94 28.43 3.32
CA ILE A 59 -2.48 27.14 3.84
C ILE A 59 -2.50 26.08 2.75
N ARG A 60 -3.50 26.10 1.87
CA ARG A 60 -3.55 25.17 0.73
C ARG A 60 -2.36 25.33 -0.22
N ALA A 61 -1.79 26.53 -0.33
CA ALA A 61 -0.56 26.76 -1.10
C ALA A 61 0.68 26.14 -0.42
N LEU A 62 0.70 26.03 0.91
CA LEU A 62 1.74 25.31 1.64
C LEU A 62 1.69 23.80 1.33
N CYS A 63 0.47 23.24 1.15
CA CYS A 63 0.29 21.84 0.75
C CYS A 63 1.09 21.48 -0.50
N ASP A 64 1.07 22.36 -1.50
CA ASP A 64 1.78 22.17 -2.77
C ASP A 64 3.29 22.12 -2.59
N VAL A 65 3.83 23.01 -1.75
CA VAL A 65 5.27 23.03 -1.46
C VAL A 65 5.69 21.78 -0.71
N HIS A 66 4.92 21.32 0.28
CA HIS A 66 5.30 20.11 1.02
C HIS A 66 5.19 18.86 0.15
N LEU A 67 4.15 18.73 -0.70
CA LEU A 67 4.00 17.57 -1.59
C LEU A 67 5.15 17.51 -2.60
N ALA A 68 5.54 18.67 -3.14
CA ALA A 68 6.69 18.78 -4.03
C ALA A 68 8.01 18.43 -3.32
N ALA A 69 8.20 18.89 -2.08
CA ALA A 69 9.36 18.54 -1.26
C ALA A 69 9.41 17.04 -0.95
N PHE A 70 8.27 16.43 -0.60
CA PHE A 70 8.19 14.99 -0.35
C PHE A 70 8.46 14.16 -1.61
N GLN A 71 7.94 14.57 -2.77
CA GLN A 71 8.22 13.88 -4.02
C GLN A 71 9.72 13.85 -4.32
N ASP A 72 10.45 14.93 -4.05
CA ASP A 72 11.90 14.97 -4.24
C ASP A 72 12.64 14.18 -3.14
N ALA A 73 12.14 14.17 -1.91
CA ALA A 73 12.66 13.32 -0.84
C ALA A 73 12.54 11.82 -1.18
N LEU A 74 11.41 11.37 -1.74
CA LEU A 74 11.27 9.97 -2.18
C LEU A 74 12.24 9.62 -3.32
N LYS A 75 12.43 10.52 -4.30
CA LYS A 75 13.41 10.31 -5.38
C LYS A 75 14.86 10.21 -4.89
N SER A 76 15.19 10.96 -3.84
CA SER A 76 16.54 11.06 -3.28
C SER A 76 16.83 10.07 -2.15
N THR A 77 15.81 9.36 -1.67
CA THR A 77 15.98 8.26 -0.72
C THR A 77 16.62 7.08 -1.46
N HIS A 78 17.94 7.07 -1.53
CA HIS A 78 18.70 5.99 -2.15
C HIS A 78 19.12 4.99 -1.08
N LEU A 79 18.43 3.85 -1.03
CA LEU A 79 19.01 2.63 -0.49
C LEU A 79 19.86 2.02 -1.60
N ASP A 80 21.10 1.64 -1.29
CA ASP A 80 22.03 1.02 -2.26
C ASP A 80 21.61 -0.44 -2.52
N LEU A 81 20.52 -0.58 -3.27
CA LEU A 81 19.84 -1.84 -3.57
C LEU A 81 19.73 -2.02 -5.10
N ASP A 82 19.84 -3.26 -5.55
CA ASP A 82 19.60 -3.61 -6.95
C ASP A 82 18.13 -3.39 -7.34
N ALA A 83 17.88 -3.05 -8.61
CA ALA A 83 16.54 -2.78 -9.12
C ALA A 83 15.58 -3.99 -9.11
N SER A 84 16.10 -5.20 -8.88
CA SER A 84 15.31 -6.40 -8.68
C SER A 84 14.95 -6.65 -7.20
N HIS A 85 15.54 -5.91 -6.26
CA HIS A 85 15.30 -6.09 -4.83
C HIS A 85 13.87 -5.70 -4.45
N PRO A 86 13.14 -6.49 -3.63
CA PRO A 86 11.76 -6.19 -3.23
C PRO A 86 11.54 -4.77 -2.70
N ILE A 87 12.38 -4.32 -1.76
CA ILE A 87 12.32 -2.95 -1.22
C ILE A 87 12.53 -1.88 -2.28
N TRP A 88 13.47 -2.07 -3.21
CA TRP A 88 13.69 -1.11 -4.30
C TRP A 88 12.43 -0.98 -5.16
N ILE A 89 11.79 -2.11 -5.47
CA ILE A 89 10.58 -2.15 -6.28
C ILE A 89 9.46 -1.36 -5.57
N LEU A 90 9.22 -1.61 -4.28
CA LEU A 90 8.20 -0.88 -3.50
C LEU A 90 8.48 0.63 -3.46
N MET A 91 9.74 1.02 -3.24
CA MET A 91 10.12 2.44 -3.23
C MET A 91 9.93 3.12 -4.60
N GLU A 92 10.18 2.41 -5.69
CA GLU A 92 9.92 2.94 -7.03
C GLU A 92 8.40 3.05 -7.31
N GLU A 93 7.60 2.12 -6.79
CA GLU A 93 6.14 2.24 -6.83
C GLU A 93 5.64 3.44 -6.02
N HIS A 94 6.23 3.73 -4.85
CA HIS A 94 5.93 4.93 -4.06
C HIS A 94 6.16 6.21 -4.89
N ASN A 95 7.29 6.29 -5.61
CA ASN A 95 7.61 7.42 -6.48
C ASN A 95 6.52 7.62 -7.55
N LEU A 96 6.11 6.54 -8.22
CA LEU A 96 5.14 6.58 -9.31
C LEU A 96 3.71 6.88 -8.82
N LEU A 97 3.31 6.27 -7.69
CA LEU A 97 2.01 6.49 -7.05
C LEU A 97 1.86 7.94 -6.58
N LEU A 98 2.85 8.46 -5.85
CA LEU A 98 2.80 9.85 -5.37
C LEU A 98 2.83 10.85 -6.54
N LYS A 99 3.64 10.59 -7.57
CA LYS A 99 3.64 11.40 -8.80
C LYS A 99 2.28 11.40 -9.49
N ASN A 100 1.58 10.27 -9.52
CA ASN A 100 0.24 10.20 -10.07
C ASN A 100 -0.78 10.99 -9.23
N ALA A 101 -0.69 10.91 -7.90
CA ALA A 101 -1.54 11.67 -6.98
C ALA A 101 -1.37 13.18 -7.11
N ILE A 102 -0.13 13.66 -7.17
CA ILE A 102 0.15 15.08 -7.41
C ILE A 102 -0.42 15.53 -8.75
N ALA A 103 -0.23 14.75 -9.82
CA ALA A 103 -0.78 15.08 -11.13
C ALA A 103 -2.32 15.06 -11.17
N VAL A 104 -2.97 14.23 -10.34
CA VAL A 104 -4.43 14.23 -10.16
C VAL A 104 -4.87 15.52 -9.46
N GLN A 105 -4.17 15.96 -8.42
CA GLN A 105 -4.46 17.22 -7.73
C GLN A 105 -4.28 18.44 -8.66
N GLU A 106 -3.19 18.49 -9.43
CA GLU A 106 -2.94 19.56 -10.42
C GLU A 106 -4.05 19.66 -11.47
N LEU A 107 -4.51 18.51 -12.00
CA LEU A 107 -5.60 18.48 -12.97
C LEU A 107 -6.92 18.92 -12.35
N THR A 108 -7.21 18.51 -11.11
CA THR A 108 -8.41 18.93 -10.40
C THR A 108 -8.43 20.45 -10.21
N LYS A 109 -7.30 21.06 -9.86
CA LYS A 109 -7.20 22.52 -9.74
C LYS A 109 -7.49 23.26 -11.04
N GLN A 110 -7.05 22.71 -12.18
CA GLN A 110 -7.35 23.30 -13.48
C GLN A 110 -8.86 23.35 -13.77
N LEU A 111 -9.66 22.44 -13.20
CA LEU A 111 -11.11 22.42 -13.39
C LEU A 111 -11.81 23.64 -12.78
N PHE A 112 -11.21 24.34 -11.81
CA PHE A 112 -11.76 25.60 -11.28
C PHE A 112 -11.78 26.73 -12.32
N GLY A 113 -10.97 26.63 -13.38
CA GLY A 113 -10.93 27.61 -14.47
C GLY A 113 -12.04 27.47 -15.51
N PHE A 114 -12.93 26.50 -15.35
CA PHE A 114 -14.03 26.19 -16.27
C PHE A 114 -15.36 26.22 -15.53
N ASP A 115 -16.45 26.50 -16.24
CA ASP A 115 -17.80 26.52 -15.64
C ASP A 115 -18.50 25.16 -15.73
N THR A 116 -18.03 24.27 -16.62
CA THR A 116 -18.56 22.91 -16.80
C THR A 116 -17.46 21.89 -17.12
N LEU A 117 -17.77 20.59 -16.94
CA LEU A 117 -16.86 19.50 -17.33
C LEU A 117 -16.73 19.35 -18.86
N ASP A 118 -17.73 19.77 -19.63
CA ASP A 118 -17.68 19.73 -21.10
C ASP A 118 -16.66 20.73 -21.65
N GLU A 119 -16.58 21.93 -21.06
CA GLU A 119 -15.53 22.92 -21.37
C GLU A 119 -14.14 22.42 -20.95
N ALA A 120 -14.06 21.72 -19.81
CA ALA A 120 -12.84 21.14 -19.28
C ALA A 120 -12.53 19.73 -19.83
N LYS A 121 -13.17 19.31 -20.93
CA LYS A 121 -13.15 17.91 -21.40
C LYS A 121 -11.74 17.29 -21.49
N PRO A 122 -10.71 17.97 -22.04
CA PRO A 122 -9.36 17.41 -22.09
C PRO A 122 -8.77 17.14 -20.70
N GLN A 123 -8.93 18.07 -19.76
CA GLN A 123 -8.48 17.97 -18.38
C GLN A 123 -9.24 16.86 -17.65
N TRP A 124 -10.56 16.81 -17.84
CA TRP A 124 -11.43 15.79 -17.27
C TRP A 124 -11.10 14.38 -17.76
N ASP A 125 -10.91 14.18 -19.07
CA ASP A 125 -10.54 12.88 -19.63
C ASP A 125 -9.14 12.42 -19.14
N SER A 126 -8.18 13.36 -19.03
CA SER A 126 -6.86 13.09 -18.44
C SER A 126 -6.96 12.71 -16.97
N LEU A 127 -7.78 13.42 -16.19
CA LEU A 127 -8.02 13.17 -14.78
C LEU A 127 -8.61 11.78 -14.56
N LYS A 128 -9.65 11.41 -15.31
CA LYS A 128 -10.25 10.07 -15.28
C LYS A 128 -9.21 8.98 -15.50
N LYS A 129 -8.36 9.14 -16.53
CA LYS A 129 -7.30 8.18 -16.84
C LYS A 129 -6.30 8.04 -15.71
N LYS A 130 -5.89 9.14 -15.06
CA LYS A 130 -4.95 9.08 -13.93
C LYS A 130 -5.58 8.46 -12.70
N VAL A 131 -6.84 8.79 -12.40
CA VAL A 131 -7.57 8.20 -11.29
C VAL A 131 -7.74 6.69 -11.52
N SER A 132 -8.07 6.23 -12.73
CA SER A 132 -8.21 4.80 -12.98
C SER A 132 -6.92 3.99 -12.77
N ARG A 133 -5.74 4.63 -12.87
CA ARG A 133 -4.45 3.95 -12.60
C ARG A 133 -4.26 3.60 -11.14
N PHE A 134 -4.92 4.27 -10.20
CA PHE A 134 -4.86 3.87 -8.80
C PHE A 134 -5.45 2.48 -8.56
N ARG A 135 -6.26 1.93 -9.47
CA ARG A 135 -6.70 0.53 -9.37
C ARG A 135 -5.53 -0.46 -9.43
N GLU A 136 -4.39 -0.06 -9.97
CA GLU A 136 -3.15 -0.85 -9.98
C GLU A 136 -2.44 -0.83 -8.61
N SER A 137 -2.73 0.14 -7.72
CA SER A 137 -2.11 0.29 -6.39
C SER A 137 -2.38 -0.89 -5.47
N GLU A 138 -3.50 -1.61 -5.67
CA GLU A 138 -3.87 -2.76 -4.83
C GLU A 138 -2.77 -3.84 -4.80
N ASN A 139 -2.12 -4.11 -5.93
CA ASN A 139 -1.04 -5.09 -5.99
C ASN A 139 0.18 -4.70 -5.13
N HIS A 140 0.39 -3.41 -4.90
CA HIS A 140 1.45 -2.91 -4.02
C HIS A 140 1.13 -3.23 -2.56
N TYR A 141 -0.05 -2.82 -2.08
CA TYR A 141 -0.49 -3.09 -0.71
C TYR A 141 -0.60 -4.59 -0.42
N LEU A 142 -1.10 -5.39 -1.36
CA LEU A 142 -1.19 -6.85 -1.19
C LEU A 142 0.17 -7.52 -1.03
N ARG A 143 1.21 -7.04 -1.71
CA ARG A 143 2.58 -7.55 -1.55
C ARG A 143 3.16 -7.19 -0.19
N GLU A 144 2.82 -6.02 0.33
CA GLU A 144 3.25 -5.66 1.67
C GLU A 144 2.51 -6.48 2.72
N GLU A 145 1.18 -6.50 2.65
CA GLU A 145 0.28 -7.17 3.60
C GLU A 145 0.45 -8.68 3.67
N ASN A 146 0.57 -9.35 2.52
CA ASN A 146 0.54 -10.80 2.43
C ASN A 146 1.92 -11.43 2.25
N VAL A 147 2.96 -10.63 2.03
CA VAL A 147 4.33 -11.12 1.88
C VAL A 147 5.27 -10.38 2.83
N LEU A 148 5.57 -9.10 2.60
CA LEU A 148 6.60 -8.40 3.38
C LEU A 148 6.31 -8.37 4.90
N PHE A 149 5.07 -8.07 5.29
CA PHE A 149 4.64 -7.96 6.68
C PHE A 149 4.78 -9.30 7.43
N PRO A 150 4.31 -10.45 6.91
CA PRO A 150 4.60 -11.76 7.49
C PRO A 150 6.09 -12.02 7.77
N TYR A 151 6.99 -11.66 6.84
CA TYR A 151 8.43 -11.81 7.07
C TYR A 151 8.94 -10.86 8.17
N LEU A 152 8.47 -9.61 8.22
CA LEU A 152 8.81 -8.68 9.31
C LEU A 152 8.33 -9.20 10.68
N GLU A 153 7.11 -9.74 10.73
CA GLU A 153 6.50 -10.28 11.95
C GLU A 153 7.24 -11.53 12.45
N LYS A 154 7.66 -12.42 11.54
CA LYS A 154 8.53 -13.57 11.83
C LYS A 154 9.82 -13.15 12.52
N HIS A 155 10.35 -11.97 12.19
CA HIS A 155 11.54 -11.38 12.79
C HIS A 155 11.25 -10.44 13.99
N GLY A 156 10.03 -10.50 14.54
CA GLY A 156 9.65 -9.80 15.77
C GLY A 156 9.16 -8.36 15.59
N ILE A 157 9.07 -7.86 14.34
CA ILE A 157 8.54 -6.53 14.03
C ILE A 157 7.03 -6.64 13.77
N THR A 158 6.22 -6.51 14.82
CA THR A 158 4.75 -6.80 14.73
C THR A 158 3.84 -5.58 14.85
N GLN A 159 4.29 -4.49 15.48
CA GLN A 159 3.46 -3.29 15.65
C GLN A 159 3.45 -2.39 14.40
N PRO A 160 4.60 -2.10 13.74
CA PRO A 160 4.58 -1.27 12.54
C PRO A 160 3.71 -1.84 11.40
N PRO A 161 3.78 -3.14 11.04
CA PRO A 161 2.90 -3.71 10.01
C PRO A 161 1.40 -3.51 10.27
N LYS A 162 0.95 -3.69 11.52
CA LYS A 162 -0.46 -3.48 11.89
C LYS A 162 -0.92 -2.04 11.69
N ILE A 163 -0.05 -1.08 11.99
CA ILE A 163 -0.34 0.34 11.76
C ILE A 163 -0.40 0.62 10.25
N MET A 164 0.56 0.10 9.47
CA MET A 164 0.57 0.29 8.01
C MET A 164 -0.67 -0.31 7.36
N TRP A 165 -1.10 -1.51 7.77
CA TRP A 165 -2.33 -2.12 7.29
C TRP A 165 -3.56 -1.24 7.53
N ALA A 166 -3.72 -0.71 8.74
CA ALA A 166 -4.82 0.21 9.03
C ALA A 166 -4.76 1.47 8.16
N GLU A 167 -3.57 1.97 7.84
CA GLU A 167 -3.40 3.08 6.91
C GLU A 167 -3.73 2.71 5.46
N HIS A 168 -3.47 1.47 5.02
CA HIS A 168 -3.90 0.97 3.71
C HIS A 168 -5.43 0.97 3.59
N ASP A 169 -6.14 0.55 4.64
CA ASP A 169 -7.61 0.59 4.66
C ASP A 169 -8.14 2.02 4.52
N GLU A 170 -7.49 2.99 5.17
CA GLU A 170 -7.81 4.41 5.01
C GLU A 170 -7.54 4.90 3.58
N ILE A 171 -6.41 4.52 2.98
CA ILE A 171 -6.07 4.86 1.59
C ILE A 171 -7.12 4.29 0.63
N ARG A 172 -7.46 3.01 0.75
CA ARG A 172 -8.51 2.33 -0.05
C ARG A 172 -9.86 3.04 0.09
N ALA A 173 -10.20 3.51 1.29
CA ALA A 173 -11.43 4.25 1.53
C ALA A 173 -11.44 5.63 0.81
N ILE A 174 -10.32 6.34 0.79
CA ILE A 174 -10.17 7.62 0.06
C ILE A 174 -10.23 7.36 -1.45
N GLU A 175 -9.48 6.37 -1.96
CA GLU A 175 -9.51 5.99 -3.37
C GLU A 175 -10.92 5.64 -3.84
N LYS A 176 -11.69 4.88 -3.04
CA LYS A 176 -13.08 4.55 -3.35
C LYS A 176 -13.99 5.78 -3.48
N GLN A 177 -13.80 6.77 -2.60
CA GLN A 177 -14.52 8.05 -2.72
C GLN A 177 -14.13 8.79 -4.00
N LEU A 178 -12.84 8.81 -4.34
CA LEU A 178 -12.33 9.41 -5.56
C LEU A 178 -12.91 8.74 -6.81
N TYR A 179 -12.93 7.40 -6.86
CA TYR A 179 -13.57 6.64 -7.95
C TYR A 179 -15.04 7.00 -8.10
N THR A 180 -15.76 7.09 -6.98
CA THR A 180 -17.19 7.43 -6.97
C THR A 180 -17.44 8.83 -7.57
N LEU A 181 -16.64 9.83 -7.18
CA LEU A 181 -16.76 11.19 -7.73
C LEU A 181 -16.46 11.25 -9.23
N ILE A 182 -15.53 10.43 -9.70
CA ILE A 182 -15.17 10.33 -11.12
C ILE A 182 -16.23 9.61 -11.95
N GLU A 183 -16.78 8.50 -11.43
CA GLU A 183 -17.75 7.65 -12.16
C GLU A 183 -19.16 8.23 -12.16
N SER A 184 -19.51 9.03 -11.14
CA SER A 184 -20.83 9.63 -10.98
C SER A 184 -20.73 11.12 -10.61
N PRO A 185 -20.24 11.99 -11.53
CA PRO A 185 -20.06 13.41 -11.26
C PRO A 185 -21.41 14.11 -11.08
N ASN A 186 -21.63 14.72 -9.91
CA ASN A 186 -22.80 15.55 -9.66
C ASN A 186 -22.56 16.97 -10.18
N GLN A 187 -23.01 17.25 -11.40
CA GLN A 187 -22.78 18.52 -12.08
C GLN A 187 -23.85 19.59 -11.78
N ALA A 188 -24.76 19.36 -10.83
CA ALA A 188 -25.78 20.36 -10.47
C ALA A 188 -25.15 21.66 -9.94
N ASP A 189 -23.97 21.56 -9.32
CA ASP A 189 -23.14 22.68 -8.90
C ASP A 189 -21.67 22.32 -9.18
N HIS A 190 -21.16 22.79 -10.33
CA HIS A 190 -19.80 22.49 -10.80
C HIS A 190 -18.75 22.94 -9.79
N ARG A 191 -18.90 24.14 -9.21
CA ARG A 191 -17.93 24.69 -8.25
C ARG A 191 -17.86 23.80 -7.00
N LYS A 192 -19.01 23.41 -6.45
CA LYS A 192 -19.06 22.52 -5.29
C LYS A 192 -18.49 21.14 -5.61
N PHE A 193 -18.78 20.60 -6.80
CA PHE A 193 -18.23 19.33 -7.26
C PHE A 193 -16.71 19.36 -7.35
N VAL A 194 -16.14 20.39 -8.01
CA VAL A 194 -14.68 20.54 -8.15
C VAL A 194 -14.03 20.74 -6.77
N SER A 195 -14.63 21.49 -5.85
CA SER A 195 -14.12 21.61 -4.47
C SER A 195 -14.11 20.28 -3.72
N GLN A 196 -15.13 19.44 -3.87
CA GLN A 196 -15.16 18.11 -3.27
C GLN A 196 -14.06 17.20 -3.85
N LEU A 197 -13.91 17.23 -5.17
CA LEU A 197 -12.87 16.47 -5.87
C LEU A 197 -11.47 16.92 -5.44
N ASP A 198 -11.27 18.23 -5.32
CA ASP A 198 -9.99 18.82 -4.91
C ASP A 198 -9.62 18.38 -3.49
N ASN A 199 -10.56 18.46 -2.55
CA ASN A 199 -10.36 18.00 -1.17
C ASN A 199 -10.00 16.50 -1.09
N ILE A 200 -10.73 15.63 -1.81
CA ILE A 200 -10.44 14.19 -1.79
C ILE A 200 -9.10 13.88 -2.48
N SER A 201 -8.78 14.56 -3.59
CA SER A 201 -7.51 14.38 -4.28
C SER A 201 -6.31 14.81 -3.44
N LEU A 202 -6.45 15.92 -2.70
CA LEU A 202 -5.44 16.40 -1.77
C LEU A 202 -5.25 15.43 -0.61
N ALA A 203 -6.35 14.98 0.02
CA ALA A 203 -6.30 14.02 1.11
C ALA A 203 -5.61 12.71 0.70
N LEU A 204 -5.84 12.23 -0.53
CA LEU A 204 -5.13 11.06 -1.06
C LEU A 204 -3.62 11.31 -1.18
N ALA A 205 -3.22 12.43 -1.79
CA ALA A 205 -1.81 12.77 -1.98
C ALA A 205 -1.06 12.92 -0.64
N GLU A 206 -1.68 13.57 0.35
CA GLU A 206 -1.12 13.72 1.69
C GLU A 206 -1.01 12.39 2.42
N LYS A 207 -2.05 11.55 2.34
CA LYS A 207 -2.04 10.23 2.98
C LYS A 207 -0.95 9.34 2.40
N LEU A 208 -0.83 9.28 1.06
CA LEU A 208 0.22 8.53 0.38
C LEU A 208 1.61 9.06 0.76
N ALA A 209 1.82 10.38 0.72
CA ALA A 209 3.10 10.98 1.11
C ALA A 209 3.49 10.62 2.55
N SER A 210 2.55 10.73 3.49
CA SER A 210 2.78 10.37 4.89
C SER A 210 3.10 8.90 5.08
N HIS A 211 2.39 8.05 4.36
CA HIS A 211 2.47 6.62 4.48
C HIS A 211 3.83 6.12 3.97
N PHE A 212 4.16 6.48 2.72
CA PHE A 212 5.42 6.13 2.08
C PHE A 212 6.65 6.68 2.82
N GLN A 213 6.52 7.83 3.48
CA GLN A 213 7.60 8.35 4.33
C GLN A 213 7.90 7.45 5.52
N LYS A 214 6.88 6.87 6.17
CA LYS A 214 7.07 5.94 7.28
C LYS A 214 7.70 4.64 6.79
N GLU A 215 7.30 4.18 5.62
CA GLU A 215 7.83 2.95 5.05
C GLU A 215 9.28 3.11 4.63
N ASN A 216 9.58 4.09 3.79
CA ASN A 216 10.92 4.34 3.26
C ASN A 216 11.95 4.65 4.35
N ASN A 217 11.55 5.36 5.41
CA ASN A 217 12.50 5.83 6.43
C ASN A 217 12.54 4.96 7.69
N ILE A 218 11.52 4.13 7.94
CA ILE A 218 11.41 3.36 9.18
C ILE A 218 11.19 1.88 8.89
N LEU A 219 10.12 1.53 8.18
CA LEU A 219 9.75 0.12 7.99
C LEU A 219 10.78 -0.63 7.14
N PHE A 220 11.08 -0.12 5.95
CA PHE A 220 12.01 -0.76 5.02
C PHE A 220 13.44 -0.84 5.57
N PRO A 221 14.03 0.22 6.16
CA PRO A 221 15.32 0.11 6.83
C PRO A 221 15.32 -0.85 8.03
N SER A 222 14.18 -1.05 8.68
CA SER A 222 14.06 -2.05 9.74
C SER A 222 14.02 -3.47 9.16
N GLY A 223 13.28 -3.68 8.08
CA GLY A 223 13.26 -4.95 7.34
C GLY A 223 14.64 -5.36 6.83
N LEU A 224 15.36 -4.44 6.18
CA LEU A 224 16.71 -4.69 5.68
C LEU A 224 17.72 -5.09 6.77
N ARG A 225 17.48 -4.73 8.04
CA ARG A 225 18.34 -5.10 9.16
C ARG A 225 18.05 -6.48 9.74
N VAL A 226 16.82 -6.99 9.59
CA VAL A 226 16.37 -8.21 10.27
C VAL A 226 16.09 -9.38 9.33
N ILE A 227 15.63 -9.12 8.11
CA ILE A 227 15.34 -10.15 7.11
C ILE A 227 16.64 -10.64 6.51
N ALA A 228 16.84 -11.96 6.48
CA ALA A 228 18.05 -12.58 5.97
C ALA A 228 18.15 -12.45 4.44
N ALA A 229 19.38 -12.47 3.91
CA ALA A 229 19.65 -12.33 2.48
C ALA A 229 18.91 -13.39 1.63
N GLU A 230 18.78 -14.61 2.15
CA GLU A 230 18.15 -15.73 1.47
C GLU A 230 16.61 -15.60 1.41
N GLU A 231 16.01 -14.95 2.40
CA GLU A 231 14.56 -14.72 2.47
C GLU A 231 14.10 -13.68 1.45
N TRP A 232 14.95 -12.71 1.09
CA TRP A 232 14.64 -11.73 0.05
C TRP A 232 14.39 -12.36 -1.32
N SER A 233 15.03 -13.49 -1.61
CA SER A 233 14.78 -14.26 -2.84
C SER A 233 13.37 -14.87 -2.83
N GLN A 234 12.91 -15.38 -1.68
CA GLN A 234 11.57 -15.94 -1.51
C GLN A 234 10.51 -14.84 -1.61
N ILE A 235 10.71 -13.73 -0.88
CA ILE A 235 9.86 -12.53 -0.96
C ILE A 235 9.72 -12.07 -2.43
N ARG A 236 10.83 -12.07 -3.17
CA ARG A 236 10.84 -11.66 -4.57
C ARG A 236 10.03 -12.62 -5.46
N GLN A 237 10.03 -13.92 -5.17
CA GLN A 237 9.22 -14.91 -5.89
C GLN A 237 7.73 -14.73 -5.57
N GLU A 238 7.38 -14.63 -4.29
CA GLU A 238 6.00 -14.41 -3.83
C GLU A 238 5.42 -13.08 -4.36
N PHE A 239 6.24 -12.03 -4.51
CA PHE A 239 5.84 -10.78 -5.17
C PHE A 239 5.40 -10.99 -6.63
N ASN A 240 6.00 -11.94 -7.37
CA ASN A 240 5.59 -12.22 -8.75
C ASN A 240 4.21 -12.86 -8.83
N GLU A 241 3.81 -13.62 -7.81
CA GLU A 241 2.52 -14.32 -7.79
C GLU A 241 1.35 -13.34 -7.63
N ILE A 242 1.57 -12.23 -6.92
CA ILE A 242 0.60 -11.15 -6.75
C ILE A 242 0.63 -10.20 -7.96
N GLY A 243 1.81 -9.87 -8.46
CA GLY A 243 2.01 -8.91 -9.55
C GLY A 243 2.38 -7.50 -9.07
N TYR A 244 2.57 -6.59 -10.02
CA TYR A 244 3.17 -5.27 -9.79
C TYR A 244 2.21 -4.11 -10.07
N SER A 245 2.60 -2.93 -9.60
CA SER A 245 1.85 -1.68 -9.71
C SER A 245 2.64 -0.67 -10.54
N PHE A 246 1.98 0.02 -11.48
CA PHE A 246 2.54 1.09 -12.33
C PHE A 246 3.69 0.74 -13.29
N PHE A 247 4.48 -0.30 -13.01
CA PHE A 247 5.53 -0.82 -13.88
C PHE A 247 5.76 -2.32 -13.64
N THR A 248 6.55 -2.94 -14.51
CA THR A 248 7.00 -4.33 -14.34
C THR A 248 8.51 -4.32 -14.06
N PRO A 249 8.97 -4.82 -12.92
CA PRO A 249 10.38 -4.84 -12.59
C PRO A 249 11.15 -5.81 -13.48
N LYS A 250 12.47 -5.64 -13.50
CA LYS A 250 13.33 -6.59 -14.23
C LYS A 250 13.11 -8.01 -13.70
N PRO A 251 13.13 -9.03 -14.59
CA PRO A 251 13.03 -10.41 -14.17
C PRO A 251 14.13 -10.73 -13.16
N PHE A 252 13.74 -11.21 -11.99
CA PHE A 252 14.69 -11.76 -11.04
C PHE A 252 15.04 -13.17 -11.53
N ILE A 253 16.24 -13.32 -12.09
CA ILE A 253 16.81 -14.65 -12.34
C ILE A 253 17.40 -15.07 -11.01
N ALA A 254 16.63 -15.81 -10.22
CA ALA A 254 17.18 -16.47 -9.04
C ALA A 254 18.35 -17.33 -9.54
N GLU A 255 19.54 -17.16 -8.94
CA GLU A 255 20.51 -18.24 -8.98
C GLU A 255 19.78 -19.44 -8.41
N THR A 256 19.54 -20.47 -9.23
CA THR A 256 18.89 -21.70 -8.81
C THR A 256 19.57 -22.12 -7.51
N PRO A 257 18.86 -22.09 -6.36
CA PRO A 257 19.41 -22.69 -5.17
C PRO A 257 19.67 -24.14 -5.58
N GLN A 258 20.91 -24.62 -5.44
CA GLN A 258 21.07 -26.06 -5.40
C GLN A 258 20.07 -26.57 -4.37
N PRO A 259 19.29 -27.62 -4.67
CA PRO A 259 18.33 -28.15 -3.72
C PRO A 259 19.14 -28.57 -2.49
N LYS A 260 19.16 -27.71 -1.46
CA LYS A 260 19.48 -28.17 -0.12
C LYS A 260 18.32 -29.07 0.22
N GLU A 261 18.59 -30.37 0.25
CA GLU A 261 17.69 -31.34 0.85
C GLU A 261 17.13 -30.72 2.13
N PRO A 262 15.81 -30.78 2.37
CA PRO A 262 15.27 -30.33 3.63
C PRO A 262 16.01 -31.09 4.72
N GLU A 263 16.74 -30.35 5.58
CA GLU A 263 17.17 -30.91 6.86
C GLU A 263 15.91 -31.19 7.65
N VAL A 264 15.40 -32.42 7.48
CA VAL A 264 14.34 -32.98 8.29
C VAL A 264 14.92 -33.12 9.69
N SER A 265 14.78 -32.06 10.48
CA SER A 265 14.94 -32.14 11.92
C SER A 265 13.96 -33.22 12.41
N LYS A 266 14.51 -34.37 12.77
CA LYS A 266 13.79 -35.43 13.48
C LYS A 266 13.41 -34.90 14.85
N ILE A 267 12.25 -34.26 14.94
CA ILE A 267 11.52 -34.12 16.19
C ILE A 267 10.14 -34.74 15.96
N MET A 268 9.91 -35.83 16.68
CA MET A 268 8.72 -36.66 16.64
C MET A 268 7.47 -35.85 17.02
N GLU A 269 6.68 -35.48 16.03
CA GLU A 269 5.21 -35.36 16.12
C GLU A 269 4.66 -35.48 14.69
N LYS A 270 3.49 -36.13 14.52
CA LYS A 270 2.93 -36.54 13.22
C LYS A 270 2.47 -35.33 12.38
N LEU A 271 3.42 -34.61 11.78
CA LEU A 271 3.20 -33.48 10.89
C LEU A 271 3.24 -33.95 9.43
N VAL A 272 2.26 -33.50 8.65
CA VAL A 272 2.17 -33.67 7.19
C VAL A 272 2.56 -32.32 6.57
N GLN A 273 3.57 -32.35 5.71
CA GLN A 273 4.08 -31.17 5.02
C GLN A 273 3.44 -31.04 3.63
N PHE A 274 2.89 -29.86 3.34
CA PHE A 274 2.35 -29.45 2.05
C PHE A 274 3.22 -28.34 1.46
N GLU A 275 3.03 -28.01 0.17
CA GLU A 275 3.72 -26.88 -0.46
C GLU A 275 3.35 -25.53 0.19
N THR A 276 2.13 -25.41 0.73
CA THR A 276 1.57 -24.17 1.29
C THR A 276 1.55 -24.13 2.82
N GLY A 277 2.16 -25.11 3.50
CA GLY A 277 2.20 -25.14 4.96
C GLY A 277 2.32 -26.55 5.54
N THR A 278 2.26 -26.64 6.87
CA THR A 278 2.42 -27.91 7.60
C THR A 278 1.26 -28.09 8.56
N LEU A 279 0.64 -29.27 8.57
CA LEU A 279 -0.49 -29.58 9.45
C LEU A 279 -0.24 -30.88 10.22
N SER A 280 -0.71 -30.96 11.46
CA SER A 280 -0.75 -32.24 12.17
C SER A 280 -1.89 -33.13 11.66
N HIS A 281 -1.78 -34.44 11.86
CA HIS A 281 -2.88 -35.37 11.56
C HIS A 281 -4.20 -34.99 12.25
N GLU A 282 -4.14 -34.49 13.49
CA GLU A 282 -5.33 -34.09 14.25
C GLU A 282 -6.00 -32.85 13.63
N VAL A 283 -5.19 -31.86 13.24
CA VAL A 283 -5.70 -30.65 12.57
C VAL A 283 -6.30 -31.00 11.21
N LEU A 284 -5.65 -31.89 10.43
CA LEU A 284 -6.18 -32.39 9.17
C LEU A 284 -7.54 -33.06 9.33
N GLN A 285 -7.69 -33.93 10.34
CA GLN A 285 -8.97 -34.58 10.63
C GLN A 285 -10.04 -33.56 11.06
N GLY A 286 -9.66 -32.55 11.86
CA GLY A 286 -10.54 -31.44 12.25
C GLY A 286 -11.04 -30.63 11.06
N ILE A 287 -10.15 -30.30 10.11
CA ILE A 287 -10.52 -29.59 8.87
C ILE A 287 -11.56 -30.41 8.10
N PHE A 288 -11.27 -31.67 7.76
CA PHE A 288 -12.19 -32.50 6.98
C PHE A 288 -13.56 -32.69 7.66
N ASN A 289 -13.62 -32.72 8.99
CA ASN A 289 -14.88 -32.88 9.73
C ASN A 289 -15.68 -31.57 9.88
N THR A 290 -15.05 -30.41 9.63
CA THR A 290 -15.68 -29.08 9.80
C THR A 290 -16.15 -28.48 8.47
N LEU A 291 -15.61 -28.96 7.34
CA LEU A 291 -16.03 -28.50 6.02
C LEU A 291 -17.54 -28.70 5.81
N PRO A 292 -18.25 -27.75 5.17
CA PRO A 292 -19.69 -27.85 4.90
C PRO A 292 -20.02 -28.82 3.74
N VAL A 293 -19.15 -29.81 3.51
CA VAL A 293 -19.27 -30.82 2.47
C VAL A 293 -18.83 -32.19 3.00
N ASP A 294 -19.52 -33.25 2.54
CA ASP A 294 -19.13 -34.63 2.83
C ASP A 294 -18.10 -35.09 1.80
N ILE A 295 -16.89 -35.44 2.25
CA ILE A 295 -15.80 -35.87 1.39
C ILE A 295 -15.65 -37.39 1.53
N THR A 296 -15.58 -38.10 0.41
CA THR A 296 -15.16 -39.49 0.34
C THR A 296 -14.06 -39.57 -0.71
N PHE A 297 -12.88 -40.01 -0.32
CA PHE A 297 -11.77 -40.20 -1.25
C PHE A 297 -11.70 -41.67 -1.66
N VAL A 298 -11.76 -41.88 -2.98
CA VAL A 298 -11.56 -43.17 -3.65
C VAL A 298 -10.23 -43.10 -4.36
N ASP A 299 -9.36 -44.08 -4.12
CA ASP A 299 -8.05 -44.12 -4.75
C ASP A 299 -8.12 -44.60 -6.21
N LYS A 300 -6.94 -44.67 -6.84
CA LYS A 300 -6.77 -45.15 -8.21
C LYS A 300 -7.17 -46.61 -8.46
N ASP A 301 -7.35 -47.41 -7.39
CA ASP A 301 -7.72 -48.82 -7.44
C ASP A 301 -9.22 -49.00 -7.11
N ASP A 302 -10.00 -47.92 -7.26
CA ASP A 302 -11.42 -47.79 -6.94
C ASP A 302 -11.77 -48.11 -5.47
N LYS A 303 -10.81 -48.03 -4.54
CA LYS A 303 -11.05 -48.32 -3.13
C LYS A 303 -11.29 -47.06 -2.32
N VAL A 304 -12.31 -47.09 -1.47
CA VAL A 304 -12.55 -46.01 -0.51
C VAL A 304 -11.43 -45.99 0.54
N GLN A 305 -10.64 -44.93 0.60
CA GLN A 305 -9.53 -44.80 1.55
C GLN A 305 -9.87 -43.87 2.73
N PHE A 306 -10.78 -42.93 2.51
CA PHE A 306 -11.13 -41.92 3.50
C PHE A 306 -12.56 -41.43 3.31
N TYR A 307 -13.21 -41.09 4.42
CA TYR A 307 -14.44 -40.30 4.42
C TYR A 307 -14.39 -39.30 5.58
N SER A 308 -14.98 -38.12 5.41
CA SER A 308 -15.10 -37.13 6.49
C SER A 308 -16.20 -37.51 7.49
N GLU A 309 -15.94 -37.25 8.76
CA GLU A 309 -16.85 -37.50 9.89
C GLU A 309 -17.47 -36.17 10.35
N SER A 310 -18.18 -35.49 9.44
CA SER A 310 -18.91 -34.26 9.78
C SER A 310 -20.14 -34.59 10.66
N GLY A 311 -20.51 -33.66 11.54
CA GLY A 311 -21.66 -33.83 12.45
C GLY A 311 -23.03 -33.75 11.77
N GLY A 312 -23.07 -33.28 10.52
CA GLY A 312 -24.29 -33.02 9.74
C GLY A 312 -24.36 -33.74 8.39
N ARG A 313 -23.79 -34.95 8.29
CA ARG A 313 -23.68 -35.72 7.04
C ARG A 313 -25.03 -35.90 6.35
N ILE A 314 -25.04 -35.72 5.03
CA ILE A 314 -26.18 -36.01 4.15
C ILE A 314 -26.22 -37.51 3.85
N PHE A 315 -25.06 -38.15 3.68
CA PHE A 315 -24.94 -39.57 3.37
C PHE A 315 -24.16 -40.34 4.43
N VAL A 316 -24.79 -41.34 5.04
CA VAL A 316 -24.17 -42.16 6.08
C VAL A 316 -23.04 -43.01 5.50
N ARG A 317 -21.89 -43.01 6.17
CA ARG A 317 -20.73 -43.89 5.92
C ARG A 317 -20.27 -44.52 7.22
N THR A 318 -19.98 -45.82 7.16
CA THR A 318 -19.44 -46.58 8.29
C THR A 318 -17.99 -46.95 8.01
N LYS A 319 -17.18 -47.17 9.05
CA LYS A 319 -15.78 -47.64 8.90
C LYS A 319 -15.63 -48.88 8.00
N ALA A 320 -16.66 -49.71 7.89
CA ALA A 320 -16.70 -50.88 7.00
C ALA A 320 -16.62 -50.54 5.49
N VAL A 321 -16.78 -49.27 5.09
CA VAL A 321 -16.63 -48.85 3.69
C VAL A 321 -15.17 -48.72 3.27
N ILE A 322 -14.26 -48.49 4.22
CA ILE A 322 -12.84 -48.33 3.94
C ILE A 322 -12.28 -49.63 3.33
N GLY A 323 -11.64 -49.53 2.17
CA GLY A 323 -11.07 -50.63 1.40
C GLY A 323 -12.05 -51.37 0.48
N ARG A 324 -13.33 -50.97 0.42
CA ARG A 324 -14.30 -51.52 -0.54
C ARG A 324 -14.24 -50.76 -1.88
N THR A 325 -14.40 -51.52 -2.97
CA THR A 325 -14.76 -51.05 -4.31
C THR A 325 -16.26 -50.97 -4.47
#